data_AF-A0ABD1X7L8-F1
#
_entry.id   AF-A0ABD1X7L8-F1
#
_cell.length_a   1.000
_cell.length_b   1.000
_cell.length_c   1.000
_cell.angle_alpha   90.00
_cell.angle_beta   90.00
_cell.angle_gamma   90.00
#
_symmetry.space_group_name_H-M   'P 1'
#
loop_
_entity.id
_entity.type
_entity.pdbx_description
1 polymer ?
#
loop_
_entity_poly.entity_id
_entity_poly.type
_entity_poly.pdbx_seq_one_letter_code
_entity_poly.pdbx_strand_id
1 'polypeptide(L)'
;MAMANSVFTSPFTAVRSKASDSSLSVLNCSRTSKPINYFTVTPRSYSSQKTNTMLCASVDGLDSSSISLSEQEADVPMPIVLIDQDSDPDATIVQLSFGDRLGALIDTMKALKDLGLDVLKGTVTTENSVTETKFSITRATGRKVEDPDLLERIRLTIINNLLKYHPESSERLAMGEAFGIKAPEKKLDVDSATHIHVKDDGPRRSLLYIEAADRPGLLLEIIKIMADININVESAEIEMEGLVAKDKFHVSYRGAALNSSLSQVLVNCLRYYLRRPETDEDSY
;
A
#
# COMPACT_ATOMS: atom_id res chain seq x y z
N MET A 1 26.85 60.35 -26.55
CA MET A 1 26.87 60.62 -25.09
C MET A 1 26.79 59.26 -24.40
N ALA A 2 27.89 58.56 -24.17
CA ALA A 2 28.87 58.74 -23.08
C ALA A 2 28.27 58.34 -21.71
N MET A 3 28.50 57.10 -21.27
CA MET A 3 29.50 56.63 -20.28
C MET A 3 28.96 56.61 -18.84
N ALA A 4 28.90 55.43 -18.21
CA ALA A 4 29.64 55.10 -16.99
C ALA A 4 29.19 53.76 -16.36
N ASN A 5 30.18 52.87 -16.21
CA ASN A 5 30.22 51.70 -15.33
C ASN A 5 30.29 52.12 -13.85
N SER A 6 29.85 51.25 -12.93
CA SER A 6 30.64 50.96 -11.72
C SER A 6 30.28 49.61 -11.08
N VAL A 7 31.29 48.76 -11.07
CA VAL A 7 31.45 47.52 -10.30
C VAL A 7 31.76 47.88 -8.85
N PHE A 8 31.23 47.13 -7.87
CA PHE A 8 31.82 47.03 -6.54
C PHE A 8 31.85 45.58 -6.05
N THR A 9 33.07 45.06 -6.05
CA THR A 9 33.57 43.84 -5.42
C THR A 9 33.90 44.10 -3.95
N SER A 10 33.70 43.10 -3.08
CA SER A 10 34.27 43.04 -1.72
C SER A 10 34.94 41.68 -1.47
N PRO A 11 35.96 41.60 -0.59
CA PRO A 11 37.11 40.73 -0.80
C PRO A 11 37.08 39.39 -0.03
N PHE A 12 37.91 38.47 -0.52
CA PHE A 12 38.40 37.26 0.13
C PHE A 12 39.17 37.54 1.42
N THR A 13 39.01 36.68 2.43
CA THR A 13 40.09 36.30 3.36
C THR A 13 40.01 34.81 3.68
N ALA A 14 41.01 34.08 3.17
CA ALA A 14 41.34 32.72 3.54
C ALA A 14 42.27 32.74 4.77
N VAL A 15 42.01 31.90 5.77
CA VAL A 15 42.96 31.61 6.85
C VAL A 15 43.25 30.11 6.84
N ARG A 16 44.54 29.82 6.63
CA ARG A 16 45.19 28.50 6.62
C ARG A 16 46.28 28.53 7.68
N SER A 17 46.29 27.59 8.62
CA SER A 17 47.49 27.15 9.35
C SER A 17 47.20 25.78 9.97
N LYS A 18 47.75 24.70 9.41
CA LYS A 18 49.07 24.08 9.66
C LYS A 18 49.10 23.24 10.94
N ALA A 19 49.43 21.96 10.72
CA ALA A 19 49.63 20.88 11.66
C ALA A 19 50.90 21.03 12.50
N SER A 20 50.90 20.36 13.65
CA SER A 20 52.10 19.85 14.32
C SER A 20 51.76 18.59 15.10
N ASP A 21 52.45 17.50 14.73
CA ASP A 21 52.52 16.21 15.42
C ASP A 21 53.11 16.33 16.83
N SER A 22 52.64 15.50 17.76
CA SER A 22 53.51 14.73 18.66
C SER A 22 52.74 13.63 19.40
N SER A 23 53.45 12.51 19.56
CA SER A 23 53.03 11.14 19.81
C SER A 23 52.84 10.71 21.28
N LEU A 24 51.96 9.72 21.45
CA LEU A 24 52.00 8.52 22.34
C LEU A 24 52.19 8.70 23.87
N SER A 25 51.19 8.27 24.66
CA SER A 25 51.14 6.94 25.33
C SER A 25 49.95 6.82 26.30
N VAL A 26 49.01 5.88 26.10
CA VAL A 26 48.82 4.60 26.84
C VAL A 26 48.00 4.71 28.15
N LEU A 27 46.70 4.34 28.10
CA LEU A 27 46.00 3.27 28.88
C LEU A 27 44.48 3.52 29.02
N ASN A 28 43.69 2.50 28.59
CA ASN A 28 42.41 1.94 29.10
C ASN A 28 41.27 2.86 29.61
N CYS A 29 39.97 2.53 29.55
CA CYS A 29 39.11 1.51 28.93
C CYS A 29 37.68 1.95 29.35
N SER A 30 36.69 2.06 28.45
CA SER A 30 35.53 1.16 28.48
C SER A 30 34.62 1.44 27.28
N ARG A 31 34.34 0.38 26.52
CA ARG A 31 33.37 0.32 25.41
C ARG A 31 31.96 0.13 25.97
N THR A 32 30.98 0.87 25.43
CA THR A 32 29.58 0.41 25.38
C THR A 32 29.03 0.67 23.98
N SER A 33 29.11 -0.36 23.13
CA SER A 33 28.47 -0.44 21.81
C SER A 33 27.08 -1.06 21.97
N LYS A 34 26.01 -0.37 21.53
CA LYS A 34 24.67 -0.95 21.45
C LYS A 34 24.46 -1.65 20.10
N PRO A 35 23.76 -2.79 20.05
CA PRO A 35 23.85 -3.73 18.94
C PRO A 35 22.84 -3.47 17.82
N ILE A 36 23.24 -3.94 16.64
CA ILE A 36 22.44 -4.16 15.44
C ILE A 36 21.49 -5.34 15.71
N ASN A 37 20.19 -5.19 15.45
CA ASN A 37 19.24 -6.29 15.54
C ASN A 37 19.17 -7.03 14.20
N TYR A 38 19.60 -8.29 14.24
CA TYR A 38 19.54 -9.26 13.15
C TYR A 38 18.22 -10.03 13.24
N PHE A 39 17.61 -10.29 12.08
CA PHE A 39 16.48 -11.20 11.92
C PHE A 39 16.81 -12.60 12.47
N THR A 40 15.93 -13.16 13.31
CA THR A 40 16.05 -14.53 13.82
C THR A 40 15.19 -15.46 12.96
N VAL A 41 15.84 -16.26 12.10
CA VAL A 41 15.24 -17.42 11.45
C VAL A 41 15.74 -18.66 12.22
N THR A 42 14.82 -19.45 12.75
CA THR A 42 15.14 -20.73 13.42
C THR A 42 15.16 -21.86 12.38
N PRO A 43 16.28 -22.57 12.17
CA PRO A 43 16.30 -23.77 11.34
C PRO A 43 15.90 -24.99 12.18
N ARG A 44 14.93 -25.77 11.68
CA ARG A 44 14.54 -27.07 12.22
C ARG A 44 15.47 -28.15 11.64
N SER A 45 16.08 -28.93 12.53
CA SER A 45 17.12 -29.92 12.26
C SER A 45 16.67 -31.05 11.33
N TYR A 46 17.44 -31.31 10.28
CA TYR A 46 17.35 -32.52 9.46
C TYR A 46 18.03 -33.69 10.19
N SER A 47 17.30 -34.79 10.41
CA SER A 47 17.90 -36.08 10.76
C SER A 47 17.94 -36.95 9.51
N SER A 48 19.16 -37.29 9.08
CA SER A 48 19.47 -38.21 7.99
C SER A 48 19.29 -39.66 8.48
N GLN A 49 18.41 -40.43 7.84
CA GLN A 49 18.48 -41.89 7.88
C GLN A 49 18.70 -42.44 6.48
N LYS A 50 19.82 -43.16 6.35
CA LYS A 50 20.18 -44.00 5.21
C LYS A 50 19.39 -45.31 5.29
N THR A 51 18.76 -45.72 4.19
CA THR A 51 18.63 -47.12 3.82
C THR A 51 18.74 -47.24 2.29
N ASN A 52 19.70 -48.06 1.83
CA ASN A 52 19.82 -48.52 0.46
C ASN A 52 18.97 -49.79 0.31
N THR A 53 18.08 -49.86 -0.69
CA THR A 53 17.69 -51.13 -1.32
C THR A 53 17.31 -50.90 -2.79
N MET A 54 17.47 -51.96 -3.59
CA MET A 54 17.85 -52.04 -4.99
C MET A 54 16.69 -52.44 -5.92
N LEU A 55 16.75 -51.98 -7.19
CA LEU A 55 16.18 -52.47 -8.46
C LEU A 55 14.71 -52.92 -8.57
N CYS A 56 14.00 -52.39 -9.57
CA CYS A 56 13.70 -53.12 -10.82
C CYS A 56 13.08 -52.18 -11.86
N ALA A 57 13.60 -52.22 -13.09
CA ALA A 57 12.93 -51.67 -14.27
C ALA A 57 11.97 -52.73 -14.80
N SER A 58 10.74 -52.34 -15.11
CA SER A 58 9.81 -53.17 -15.88
C SER A 58 9.23 -52.32 -17.00
N VAL A 59 9.34 -52.85 -18.21
CA VAL A 59 8.74 -52.35 -19.44
C VAL A 59 7.30 -52.87 -19.57
N ASP A 60 6.56 -52.19 -20.45
CA ASP A 60 5.28 -52.54 -21.09
C ASP A 60 3.97 -52.18 -20.38
N GLY A 61 3.09 -51.54 -21.17
CA GLY A 61 1.65 -51.56 -20.96
C GLY A 61 0.94 -50.25 -21.31
N LEU A 62 0.48 -50.12 -22.55
CA LEU A 62 -0.64 -49.23 -22.88
C LEU A 62 -1.85 -49.56 -21.99
N ASP A 63 -2.46 -48.56 -21.34
CA ASP A 63 -3.85 -48.17 -21.59
C ASP A 63 -4.33 -47.04 -20.66
N SER A 64 -5.18 -46.20 -21.25
CA SER A 64 -6.31 -45.51 -20.61
C SER A 64 -6.07 -44.79 -19.28
N SER A 65 -5.97 -43.46 -19.34
CA SER A 65 -6.99 -42.62 -18.70
C SER A 65 -6.71 -41.17 -19.07
N SER A 66 -7.71 -40.51 -19.64
CA SER A 66 -7.81 -39.06 -19.62
C SER A 66 -7.60 -38.61 -18.18
N ILE A 67 -6.44 -38.04 -17.89
CA ILE A 67 -6.21 -37.31 -16.64
C ILE A 67 -7.12 -36.08 -16.77
N SER A 68 -8.35 -36.23 -16.30
CA SER A 68 -9.12 -35.09 -15.83
C SER A 68 -8.29 -34.50 -14.72
N LEU A 69 -7.48 -33.50 -15.07
CA LEU A 69 -6.93 -32.54 -14.13
C LEU A 69 -8.15 -31.85 -13.52
N SER A 70 -8.75 -32.49 -12.53
CA SER A 70 -9.49 -31.78 -11.51
C SER A 70 -8.44 -30.92 -10.84
N GLU A 71 -8.28 -29.71 -11.37
CA GLU A 71 -7.63 -28.60 -10.71
C GLU A 71 -8.22 -28.58 -9.30
N GLN A 72 -7.45 -29.06 -8.32
CA GLN A 72 -7.68 -28.65 -6.95
C GLN A 72 -7.43 -27.15 -6.99
N GLU A 73 -8.50 -26.36 -7.16
CA GLU A 73 -8.49 -24.94 -6.88
C GLU A 73 -7.96 -24.80 -5.46
N ALA A 74 -6.66 -24.52 -5.35
CA ALA A 74 -6.14 -23.91 -4.15
C ALA A 74 -6.99 -22.65 -3.99
N ASP A 75 -7.71 -22.54 -2.87
CA ASP A 75 -8.54 -21.39 -2.55
C ASP A 75 -7.64 -20.15 -2.55
N VAL A 76 -7.56 -19.45 -3.68
CA VAL A 76 -6.66 -18.33 -3.84
C VAL A 76 -7.19 -17.21 -2.95
N PRO A 77 -6.42 -16.78 -1.94
CA PRO A 77 -6.91 -15.86 -0.94
C PRO A 77 -7.24 -14.50 -1.57
N MET A 78 -8.28 -13.86 -1.04
CA MET A 78 -8.68 -12.53 -1.45
C MET A 78 -7.57 -11.53 -1.08
N PRO A 79 -7.00 -10.79 -2.04
CA PRO A 79 -6.01 -9.77 -1.74
C PRO A 79 -6.67 -8.57 -1.05
N ILE A 80 -6.07 -8.11 0.05
CA ILE A 80 -6.49 -6.90 0.76
C ILE A 80 -5.32 -5.94 0.85
N VAL A 81 -5.58 -4.66 0.61
CA VAL A 81 -4.66 -3.56 0.90
C VAL A 81 -5.42 -2.52 1.71
N LEU A 82 -4.97 -2.26 2.92
CA LEU A 82 -5.54 -1.28 3.85
C LEU A 82 -4.48 -0.22 4.17
N ILE A 83 -4.82 1.04 3.98
CA ILE A 83 -4.03 2.19 4.41
C ILE A 83 -4.81 2.90 5.51
N ASP A 84 -4.23 2.95 6.70
CA ASP A 84 -4.84 3.49 7.91
C ASP A 84 -4.08 4.74 8.37
N GLN A 85 -4.82 5.85 8.45
CA GLN A 85 -4.36 7.13 8.96
C GLN A 85 -5.00 7.50 10.31
N ASP A 86 -5.72 6.64 11.01
CA ASP A 86 -6.33 6.97 12.31
C ASP A 86 -5.58 6.31 13.48
N SER A 87 -5.07 5.08 13.30
CA SER A 87 -4.46 4.32 14.41
C SER A 87 -3.18 4.89 14.99
N ASP A 88 -2.39 5.65 14.22
CA ASP A 88 -1.12 6.23 14.65
C ASP A 88 -1.05 7.72 14.24
N PRO A 89 -0.82 8.66 15.18
CA PRO A 89 -0.75 10.09 14.85
C PRO A 89 0.51 10.47 14.06
N ASP A 90 1.60 9.74 14.22
CA ASP A 90 2.92 10.10 13.70
C ASP A 90 3.29 9.33 12.41
N ALA A 91 2.62 8.21 12.16
CA ALA A 91 2.87 7.35 11.00
C ALA A 91 1.58 6.95 10.28
N THR A 92 1.73 6.56 9.01
CA THR A 92 0.65 5.93 8.23
C THR A 92 0.87 4.43 8.30
N ILE A 93 -0.17 3.67 8.59
CA ILE A 93 -0.09 2.21 8.65
C ILE A 93 -0.55 1.65 7.31
N VAL A 94 0.23 0.73 6.75
CA VAL A 94 -0.12 -0.01 5.55
C VAL A 94 -0.18 -1.48 5.90
N GLN A 95 -1.35 -2.07 5.73
CA GLN A 95 -1.59 -3.49 5.91
C GLN A 95 -1.90 -4.13 4.57
N LEU A 96 -1.32 -5.29 4.33
CA LEU A 96 -1.56 -6.05 3.11
C LEU A 96 -1.65 -7.54 3.45
N SER A 97 -2.64 -8.22 2.89
CA SER A 97 -2.81 -9.66 3.06
C SER A 97 -2.76 -10.34 1.71
N PHE A 98 -1.55 -10.68 1.26
CA PHE A 98 -1.35 -11.49 0.07
C PHE A 98 0.06 -12.08 0.03
N GLY A 99 0.13 -13.37 -0.29
CA GLY A 99 1.36 -14.04 -0.70
C GLY A 99 2.30 -14.48 0.42
N ASP A 100 2.70 -15.74 0.40
CA ASP A 100 3.73 -16.33 1.27
C ASP A 100 5.15 -16.17 0.71
N ARG A 101 5.29 -15.50 -0.43
CA ARG A 101 6.55 -15.38 -1.16
C ARG A 101 7.42 -14.28 -0.59
N LEU A 102 8.60 -14.65 -0.08
CA LEU A 102 9.60 -13.70 0.43
C LEU A 102 9.97 -12.60 -0.58
N GLY A 103 10.00 -12.93 -1.87
CA GLY A 103 10.27 -11.97 -2.95
C GLY A 103 9.24 -10.83 -3.01
N ALA A 104 7.97 -11.11 -2.74
CA ALA A 104 6.91 -10.10 -2.72
C ALA A 104 7.14 -9.07 -1.62
N LEU A 105 7.54 -9.53 -0.42
CA LEU A 105 7.83 -8.66 0.71
C LEU A 105 9.03 -7.73 0.46
N ILE A 106 10.13 -8.30 -0.07
CA ILE A 106 11.36 -7.54 -0.35
C ILE A 106 11.11 -6.47 -1.41
N ASP A 107 10.44 -6.83 -2.51
CA ASP A 107 10.12 -5.88 -3.57
C ASP A 107 9.13 -4.82 -3.10
N THR A 108 8.18 -5.17 -2.23
CA THR A 108 7.26 -4.20 -1.63
C THR A 108 8.02 -3.19 -0.76
N MET A 109 8.91 -3.66 0.11
CA MET A 109 9.74 -2.77 0.93
C MET A 109 10.66 -1.89 0.07
N LYS A 110 11.22 -2.43 -1.01
CA LYS A 110 12.01 -1.67 -1.97
C LYS A 110 11.16 -0.60 -2.66
N ALA A 111 9.98 -0.96 -3.14
CA ALA A 111 9.10 -0.04 -3.84
C ALA A 111 8.62 1.11 -2.94
N LEU A 112 8.34 0.84 -1.66
CA LEU A 112 8.07 1.89 -0.67
C LEU A 112 9.25 2.85 -0.50
N LYS A 113 10.49 2.33 -0.44
CA LYS A 113 11.69 3.17 -0.38
C LYS A 113 11.90 3.99 -1.66
N ASP A 114 11.64 3.39 -2.82
CA ASP A 114 11.76 4.06 -4.12
C ASP A 114 10.74 5.21 -4.26
N LEU A 115 9.60 5.15 -3.55
CA LEU A 115 8.64 6.25 -3.40
C LEU A 115 9.09 7.35 -2.40
N GLY A 116 10.27 7.20 -1.78
CA GLY A 116 10.78 8.15 -0.78
C GLY A 116 10.17 8.01 0.61
N LEU A 117 9.68 6.81 0.93
CA LEU A 117 9.08 6.47 2.23
C LEU A 117 10.05 5.66 3.08
N ASP A 118 10.00 5.91 4.39
CA ASP A 118 10.73 5.15 5.39
C ASP A 118 9.79 4.17 6.09
N VAL A 119 10.24 2.92 6.25
CA VAL A 119 9.50 1.88 6.99
C VAL A 119 10.07 1.80 8.40
N LEU A 120 9.31 2.25 9.39
CA LEU A 120 9.73 2.31 10.79
C LEU A 120 9.62 0.95 11.49
N LYS A 121 8.52 0.25 11.24
CA LYS A 121 8.20 -1.05 11.84
C LYS A 121 7.50 -1.91 10.81
N GLY A 122 7.84 -3.19 10.78
CA GLY A 122 7.14 -4.21 10.01
C GLY A 122 6.78 -5.38 10.92
N THR A 123 5.53 -5.80 10.89
CA THR A 123 5.07 -7.04 11.52
C THR A 123 4.53 -7.94 10.42
N VAL A 124 4.93 -9.21 10.43
CA VAL A 124 4.39 -10.23 9.53
C VAL A 124 3.75 -11.29 10.39
N THR A 125 2.46 -11.50 10.19
CA THR A 125 1.67 -12.54 10.83
C THR A 125 1.19 -13.51 9.76
N THR A 126 1.22 -14.80 10.06
CA THR A 126 0.79 -15.84 9.12
C THR A 126 -0.24 -16.68 9.84
N GLU A 127 -1.50 -16.51 9.45
CA GLU A 127 -2.63 -17.24 10.02
C GLU A 127 -3.35 -17.98 8.90
N ASN A 128 -3.58 -19.28 9.09
CA ASN A 128 -4.43 -20.11 8.22
C ASN A 128 -4.14 -19.95 6.70
N SER A 129 -2.86 -19.94 6.32
CA SER A 129 -2.40 -19.80 4.91
C SER A 129 -2.46 -18.38 4.33
N VAL A 130 -2.98 -17.40 5.08
CA VAL A 130 -2.96 -15.98 4.72
C VAL A 130 -1.85 -15.30 5.51
N THR A 131 -0.94 -14.67 4.79
CA THR A 131 0.12 -13.83 5.32
C THR A 131 -0.37 -12.40 5.36
N GLU A 132 -0.51 -11.86 6.55
CA GLU A 132 -0.80 -10.45 6.77
C GLU A 132 0.51 -9.74 7.13
N THR A 133 0.80 -8.67 6.39
CA THR A 133 1.96 -7.84 6.62
C THR A 133 1.50 -6.43 6.94
N LYS A 134 1.96 -5.90 8.08
CA LYS A 134 1.69 -4.55 8.54
C LYS A 134 2.97 -3.74 8.61
N PHE A 135 3.00 -2.62 7.91
CA PHE A 135 4.08 -1.65 7.91
C PHE A 135 3.63 -0.33 8.52
N SER A 136 4.46 0.25 9.37
CA SER A 136 4.36 1.65 9.78
C SER A 136 5.31 2.45 8.90
N ILE A 137 4.76 3.37 8.11
CA ILE A 137 5.50 4.16 7.12
C ILE A 137 5.44 5.66 7.43
N THR A 138 6.52 6.35 7.08
CA THR A 138 6.62 7.81 7.14
C THR A 138 7.29 8.34 5.88
N ARG A 139 7.21 9.65 5.67
CA ARG A 139 8.02 10.33 4.66
C ARG A 139 9.47 10.39 5.12
N ALA A 140 10.40 10.60 4.20
CA ALA A 140 11.82 10.89 4.53
C ALA A 140 12.04 12.06 5.52
N THR A 141 11.03 12.91 5.73
CA THR A 141 11.05 13.98 6.73
C THR A 141 10.72 13.52 8.16
N GLY A 142 10.35 12.26 8.34
CA GLY A 142 9.83 11.70 9.59
C GLY A 142 8.36 12.01 9.87
N ARG A 143 7.65 12.67 8.95
CA ARG A 143 6.22 12.99 9.07
C ARG A 143 5.34 11.91 8.45
N LYS A 144 4.10 11.85 8.92
CA LYS A 144 3.02 11.04 8.36
C LYS A 144 2.76 11.33 6.88
N VAL A 145 2.25 10.32 6.17
CA VAL A 145 1.83 10.44 4.77
C VAL A 145 0.37 10.89 4.73
N GLU A 146 0.14 12.13 4.31
CA GLU A 146 -1.19 12.75 4.22
C GLU A 146 -1.59 13.12 2.79
N ASP A 147 -0.64 13.16 1.86
CA ASP A 147 -0.85 13.56 0.47
C ASP A 147 -1.67 12.49 -0.28
N PRO A 148 -2.90 12.79 -0.75
CA PRO A 148 -3.78 11.81 -1.39
C PRO A 148 -3.17 11.20 -2.65
N ASP A 149 -2.42 11.98 -3.44
CA ASP A 149 -1.70 11.48 -4.61
C ASP A 149 -0.65 10.43 -4.23
N LEU A 150 0.02 10.63 -3.10
CA LEU A 150 1.03 9.69 -2.60
C LEU A 150 0.39 8.43 -2.00
N LEU A 151 -0.75 8.56 -1.29
CA LEU A 151 -1.51 7.41 -0.77
C LEU A 151 -1.98 6.51 -1.91
N GLU A 152 -2.52 7.09 -2.99
CA GLU A 152 -2.94 6.33 -4.17
C GLU A 152 -1.74 5.65 -4.85
N ARG A 153 -0.61 6.35 -4.98
CA ARG A 153 0.62 5.76 -5.54
C ARG A 153 1.12 4.58 -4.71
N ILE A 154 1.08 4.68 -3.38
CA ILE A 154 1.44 3.59 -2.48
C ILE A 154 0.54 2.38 -2.74
N ARG A 155 -0.78 2.59 -2.74
CA ARG A 155 -1.79 1.55 -3.01
C ARG A 155 -1.52 0.83 -4.33
N LEU A 156 -1.41 1.59 -5.43
CA LEU A 156 -1.19 1.05 -6.77
C LEU A 156 0.15 0.32 -6.90
N THR A 157 1.21 0.83 -6.27
CA THR A 157 2.54 0.20 -6.30
C THR A 157 2.53 -1.15 -5.60
N ILE A 158 1.84 -1.25 -4.45
CA ILE A 158 1.69 -2.50 -3.71
C ILE A 158 0.89 -3.52 -4.54
N ILE A 159 -0.22 -3.09 -5.16
CA ILE A 159 -1.04 -3.95 -6.03
C ILE A 159 -0.25 -4.46 -7.24
N ASN A 160 0.57 -3.61 -7.87
CA ASN A 160 1.40 -4.02 -8.99
C ASN A 160 2.44 -5.09 -8.57
N ASN A 161 3.08 -4.90 -7.41
CA ASN A 161 3.99 -5.91 -6.86
C ASN A 161 3.28 -7.22 -6.51
N LEU A 162 2.06 -7.15 -5.96
CA LEU A 162 1.21 -8.32 -5.74
C LEU A 162 1.07 -9.13 -7.02
N LEU A 163 0.58 -8.49 -8.08
CA LEU A 163 0.24 -9.13 -9.35
C LEU A 163 1.46 -9.72 -10.07
N LYS A 164 2.64 -9.12 -9.88
CA LYS A 164 3.91 -9.67 -10.35
C LYS A 164 4.22 -11.05 -9.76
N TYR A 165 3.90 -11.26 -8.48
CA TYR A 165 4.21 -12.50 -7.77
C TYR A 165 3.03 -13.48 -7.73
N HIS A 166 1.80 -12.97 -7.75
CA HIS A 166 0.56 -13.72 -7.66
C HIS A 166 -0.38 -13.33 -8.82
N PRO A 167 -0.05 -13.71 -10.07
CA PRO A 167 -0.90 -13.43 -11.22
C PRO A 167 -2.29 -14.10 -11.09
N GLU A 168 -2.43 -15.16 -10.31
CA GLU A 168 -3.70 -15.80 -9.97
C GLU A 168 -4.68 -14.87 -9.24
N SER A 169 -4.18 -13.86 -8.53
CA SER A 169 -5.01 -12.88 -7.84
C SER A 169 -5.58 -11.80 -8.77
N SER A 170 -5.11 -11.73 -10.03
CA SER A 170 -5.62 -10.75 -11.01
C SER A 170 -7.11 -10.88 -11.26
N GLU A 171 -7.63 -12.10 -11.33
CA GLU A 171 -9.06 -12.37 -11.55
C GLU A 171 -9.96 -11.86 -10.42
N ARG A 172 -9.41 -11.62 -9.22
CA ARG A 172 -10.13 -11.14 -8.04
C ARG A 172 -10.03 -9.63 -7.84
N LEU A 173 -9.16 -8.95 -8.58
CA LEU A 173 -8.90 -7.52 -8.43
C LEU A 173 -9.54 -6.73 -9.56
N ALA A 174 -10.15 -5.58 -9.22
CA ALA A 174 -10.63 -4.66 -10.27
C ALA A 174 -9.44 -4.19 -11.14
N MET A 175 -8.27 -4.08 -10.51
CA MET A 175 -7.00 -3.74 -11.13
C MET A 175 -6.41 -4.87 -11.99
N GLY A 176 -6.97 -6.09 -11.95
CA GLY A 176 -6.51 -7.21 -12.76
C GLY A 176 -6.59 -6.95 -14.26
N GLU A 177 -7.57 -6.14 -14.72
CA GLU A 177 -7.67 -5.73 -16.12
C GLU A 177 -6.51 -4.82 -16.54
N ALA A 178 -6.06 -3.93 -15.66
CA ALA A 178 -5.03 -2.94 -15.97
C ALA A 178 -3.59 -3.41 -15.68
N PHE A 179 -3.41 -4.24 -14.65
CA PHE A 179 -2.10 -4.63 -14.13
C PHE A 179 -1.89 -6.15 -14.11
N GLY A 180 -2.94 -6.94 -14.35
CA GLY A 180 -2.91 -8.39 -14.33
C GLY A 180 -2.77 -9.02 -15.72
N ILE A 181 -2.55 -10.34 -15.73
CA ILE A 181 -2.50 -11.13 -16.97
C ILE A 181 -3.92 -11.50 -17.42
N LYS A 182 -4.85 -11.64 -16.46
CA LYS A 182 -6.24 -12.00 -16.68
C LYS A 182 -7.17 -10.95 -16.10
N ALA A 183 -8.20 -10.61 -16.85
CA ALA A 183 -9.26 -9.71 -16.40
C ALA A 183 -10.14 -10.42 -15.34
N PRO A 184 -10.76 -9.67 -14.42
CA PRO A 184 -11.66 -10.24 -13.43
C PRO A 184 -12.86 -10.95 -14.08
N GLU A 185 -13.13 -12.18 -13.62
CA GLU A 185 -14.18 -13.04 -14.19
C GLU A 185 -15.58 -12.42 -14.06
N LYS A 186 -15.80 -11.70 -12.95
CA LYS A 186 -17.05 -11.01 -12.67
C LYS A 186 -16.83 -9.50 -12.80
N LYS A 187 -17.52 -8.87 -13.75
CA LYS A 187 -17.66 -7.42 -13.77
C LYS A 187 -18.70 -7.03 -12.74
N LEU A 188 -18.32 -6.28 -11.72
CA LEU A 188 -19.27 -5.71 -10.78
C LEU A 188 -20.11 -4.65 -11.47
N ASP A 189 -21.41 -4.68 -11.20
CA ASP A 189 -22.29 -3.56 -11.49
C ASP A 189 -21.98 -2.42 -10.50
N VAL A 190 -21.53 -1.29 -11.05
CA VAL A 190 -21.10 -0.12 -10.26
C VAL A 190 -22.26 0.45 -9.46
N ASP A 191 -23.47 0.41 -10.01
CA ASP A 191 -24.65 0.98 -9.39
C ASP A 191 -25.11 0.15 -8.19
N SER A 192 -25.00 -1.17 -8.30
CA SER A 192 -25.25 -2.10 -7.20
C SER A 192 -24.15 -2.07 -6.13
N ALA A 193 -22.91 -1.72 -6.47
CA ALA A 193 -21.81 -1.65 -5.52
C ALA A 193 -21.78 -0.35 -4.70
N THR A 194 -22.37 0.74 -5.23
CA THR A 194 -22.19 2.08 -4.64
C THR A 194 -23.07 2.31 -3.41
N HIS A 195 -22.51 2.12 -2.21
CA HIS A 195 -23.17 2.42 -0.94
C HIS A 195 -22.44 3.54 -0.20
N ILE A 196 -23.16 4.64 0.05
CA ILE A 196 -22.59 5.83 0.69
C ILE A 196 -23.50 6.26 1.82
N HIS A 197 -22.91 6.43 3.01
CA HIS A 197 -23.62 6.92 4.18
C HIS A 197 -22.69 7.69 5.13
N VAL A 198 -23.27 8.63 5.88
CA VAL A 198 -22.57 9.44 6.88
C VAL A 198 -23.11 9.08 8.25
N LYS A 199 -22.21 8.85 9.21
CA LYS A 199 -22.53 8.63 10.63
C LYS A 199 -21.93 9.73 11.50
N ASP A 200 -22.49 9.86 12.71
CA ASP A 200 -21.90 10.71 13.74
C ASP A 200 -20.57 10.11 14.24
N ASP A 201 -19.58 10.97 14.41
CA ASP A 201 -18.24 10.61 14.90
C ASP A 201 -17.72 11.67 15.88
N GLY A 202 -18.64 12.12 16.73
CA GLY A 202 -18.38 13.14 17.74
C GLY A 202 -18.66 14.57 17.26
N PRO A 203 -18.45 15.57 18.14
CA PRO A 203 -18.94 16.93 17.90
C PRO A 203 -18.15 17.70 16.82
N ARG A 204 -16.91 17.26 16.52
CA ARG A 204 -16.00 17.99 15.61
C ARG A 204 -15.91 17.39 14.22
N ARG A 205 -16.38 16.16 14.02
CA ARG A 205 -16.23 15.41 12.78
C ARG A 205 -17.38 14.42 12.59
N SER A 206 -17.54 13.96 11.36
CA SER A 206 -18.48 12.92 10.96
C SER A 206 -17.72 11.83 10.23
N LEU A 207 -18.27 10.63 10.23
CA LEU A 207 -17.66 9.49 9.56
C LEU A 207 -18.41 9.18 8.27
N LEU A 208 -17.73 9.40 7.15
CA LEU A 208 -18.22 9.07 5.82
C LEU A 208 -17.75 7.67 5.44
N TYR A 209 -18.69 6.79 5.12
CA TYR A 209 -18.43 5.46 4.59
C TYR A 209 -18.78 5.41 3.11
N ILE A 210 -17.84 4.95 2.29
CA ILE A 210 -17.99 4.77 0.86
C ILE A 210 -17.63 3.33 0.52
N GLU A 211 -18.59 2.59 -0.03
CA GLU A 211 -18.37 1.34 -0.72
C GLU A 211 -18.63 1.59 -2.20
N ALA A 212 -17.67 1.31 -3.07
CA ALA A 212 -17.78 1.52 -4.51
C ALA A 212 -16.93 0.53 -5.30
N ALA A 213 -17.22 0.35 -6.59
CA ALA A 213 -16.36 -0.44 -7.46
C ALA A 213 -14.96 0.20 -7.56
N ASP A 214 -13.92 -0.59 -7.27
CA ASP A 214 -12.54 -0.08 -7.27
C ASP A 214 -12.08 0.25 -8.69
N ARG A 215 -11.32 1.34 -8.83
CA ARG A 215 -10.70 1.82 -10.07
C ARG A 215 -9.50 2.71 -9.75
N PRO A 216 -8.46 2.79 -10.62
CA PRO A 216 -7.37 3.73 -10.41
C PRO A 216 -7.92 5.16 -10.37
N GLY A 217 -7.49 5.94 -9.38
CA GLY A 217 -7.91 7.34 -9.24
C GLY A 217 -9.25 7.56 -8.53
N LEU A 218 -9.95 6.50 -8.12
CA LEU A 218 -11.19 6.60 -7.32
C LEU A 218 -10.98 7.48 -6.07
N LEU A 219 -9.90 7.24 -5.33
CA LEU A 219 -9.55 8.02 -4.14
C LEU A 219 -9.42 9.52 -4.46
N LEU A 220 -8.71 9.85 -5.53
CA LEU A 220 -8.50 11.25 -5.93
C LEU A 220 -9.81 11.93 -6.34
N GLU A 221 -10.68 11.21 -7.03
CA GLU A 221 -12.02 11.68 -7.39
C GLU A 221 -12.86 11.98 -6.15
N ILE A 222 -12.88 11.05 -5.18
CA ILE A 222 -13.58 11.22 -3.90
C ILE A 222 -13.06 12.43 -3.14
N ILE A 223 -11.73 12.56 -2.98
CA ILE A 223 -11.09 13.69 -2.29
C ILE A 223 -11.40 15.01 -3.00
N LYS A 224 -11.38 15.03 -4.32
CA LYS A 224 -11.72 16.22 -5.11
C LYS A 224 -13.17 16.65 -4.89
N ILE A 225 -14.13 15.73 -4.90
CA ILE A 225 -15.54 16.03 -4.65
C ILE A 225 -15.72 16.62 -3.24
N MET A 226 -15.06 16.05 -2.22
CA MET A 226 -15.10 16.60 -0.87
C MET A 226 -14.51 18.00 -0.80
N ALA A 227 -13.37 18.24 -1.46
CA ALA A 227 -12.75 19.54 -1.55
C ALA A 227 -13.64 20.58 -2.26
N ASP A 228 -14.33 20.21 -3.34
CA ASP A 228 -15.25 21.07 -4.08
C ASP A 228 -16.47 21.48 -3.24
N ILE A 229 -16.94 20.61 -2.34
CA ILE A 229 -18.01 20.89 -1.35
C ILE A 229 -17.45 21.60 -0.10
N ASN A 230 -16.14 21.84 -0.07
CA ASN A 230 -15.44 22.54 0.99
C ASN A 230 -15.49 21.78 2.34
N ILE A 231 -15.50 20.45 2.25
CA ILE A 231 -15.43 19.50 3.37
C ILE A 231 -13.96 19.09 3.57
N ASN A 232 -13.49 19.18 4.81
CA ASN A 232 -12.15 18.81 5.21
C ASN A 232 -12.10 17.32 5.52
N VAL A 233 -11.05 16.65 5.04
CA VAL A 233 -10.72 15.26 5.41
C VAL A 233 -9.61 15.31 6.47
N GLU A 234 -9.87 14.76 7.65
CA GLU A 234 -8.93 14.75 8.79
C GLU A 234 -8.06 13.50 8.81
N SER A 235 -8.67 12.35 8.56
CA SER A 235 -8.00 11.05 8.42
C SER A 235 -8.85 10.13 7.56
N ALA A 236 -8.21 9.11 6.98
CA ALA A 236 -8.88 8.11 6.16
C ALA A 236 -8.40 6.69 6.47
N GLU A 237 -9.30 5.73 6.33
CA GLU A 237 -8.99 4.31 6.14
C GLU A 237 -9.35 3.98 4.69
N ILE A 238 -8.35 3.64 3.88
CA ILE A 238 -8.52 3.29 2.47
C ILE A 238 -8.36 1.78 2.37
N GLU A 239 -9.44 1.08 2.10
CA GLU A 239 -9.47 -0.38 2.07
C GLU A 239 -9.86 -0.85 0.68
N MET A 240 -9.03 -1.72 0.11
CA MET A 240 -9.36 -2.45 -1.11
C MET A 240 -9.52 -3.92 -0.77
N GLU A 241 -10.68 -4.47 -1.13
CA GLU A 241 -11.00 -5.88 -1.00
C GLU A 241 -11.51 -6.38 -2.37
N GLY A 242 -10.59 -6.96 -3.15
CA GLY A 242 -10.86 -7.48 -4.48
C GLY A 242 -11.38 -6.45 -5.49
N LEU A 243 -12.68 -6.49 -5.78
CA LEU A 243 -13.33 -5.65 -6.78
C LEU A 243 -13.94 -4.36 -6.19
N VAL A 244 -13.96 -4.24 -4.85
CA VAL A 244 -14.65 -3.17 -4.13
C VAL A 244 -13.64 -2.38 -3.29
N ALA A 245 -13.76 -1.06 -3.32
CA ALA A 245 -13.12 -0.15 -2.39
C ALA A 245 -14.10 0.19 -1.26
N LYS A 246 -13.62 0.06 -0.01
CA LYS A 246 -14.36 0.33 1.23
C LYS A 246 -13.63 1.41 2.01
N ASP A 247 -13.87 2.65 1.65
CA ASP A 247 -13.16 3.77 2.24
C ASP A 247 -13.96 4.39 3.39
N LYS A 248 -13.25 4.77 4.45
CA LYS A 248 -13.79 5.55 5.56
C LYS A 248 -13.04 6.85 5.66
N PHE A 249 -13.77 7.95 5.78
CA PHE A 249 -13.20 9.28 5.92
C PHE A 249 -13.75 9.96 7.17
N HIS A 250 -12.86 10.39 8.05
CA HIS A 250 -13.18 11.31 9.11
C HIS A 250 -13.22 12.72 8.52
N VAL A 251 -14.43 13.29 8.42
CA VAL A 251 -14.68 14.53 7.70
C VAL A 251 -15.25 15.60 8.60
N SER A 252 -14.90 16.86 8.35
CA SER A 252 -15.48 18.00 9.07
C SER A 252 -15.79 19.15 8.14
N TYR A 253 -16.76 19.98 8.52
CA TYR A 253 -17.05 21.23 7.85
C TYR A 253 -16.77 22.37 8.82
N ARG A 254 -15.75 23.18 8.51
CA ARG A 254 -15.30 24.29 9.37
C ARG A 254 -14.97 23.85 10.80
N GLY A 255 -14.43 22.64 10.96
CA GLY A 255 -14.03 22.06 12.26
C GLY A 255 -15.20 21.57 13.14
N ALA A 256 -16.37 21.37 12.54
CA ALA A 256 -17.54 20.77 13.17
C ALA A 256 -18.07 19.57 12.35
N ALA A 257 -18.84 18.71 13.02
CA ALA A 257 -19.57 17.62 12.37
C ALA A 257 -20.53 18.14 11.29
N LEU A 258 -20.75 17.32 10.25
CA LEU A 258 -21.67 17.64 9.16
C LEU A 258 -23.12 17.65 9.67
N ASN A 259 -23.87 18.69 9.33
CA ASN A 259 -25.31 18.71 9.57
C ASN A 259 -26.04 17.84 8.54
N SER A 260 -27.31 17.52 8.81
CA SER A 260 -28.11 16.64 7.94
C SER A 260 -28.20 17.10 6.49
N SER A 261 -28.27 18.41 6.26
CA SER A 261 -28.35 18.99 4.91
C SER A 261 -27.06 18.82 4.13
N LEU A 262 -25.90 19.13 4.74
CA LEU A 262 -24.59 18.94 4.12
C LEU A 262 -24.28 17.47 3.90
N SER A 263 -24.62 16.60 4.86
CA SER A 263 -24.49 15.15 4.70
C SER A 263 -25.29 14.66 3.48
N GLN A 264 -26.51 15.15 3.29
CA GLN A 264 -27.33 14.80 2.13
C GLN A 264 -26.73 15.29 0.82
N VAL A 265 -26.21 16.52 0.78
CA VAL A 265 -25.53 17.08 -0.41
C VAL A 265 -24.30 16.24 -0.76
N LEU A 266 -23.44 15.96 0.23
CA LEU A 266 -22.24 15.15 0.04
C LEU A 266 -22.58 13.75 -0.51
N VAL A 267 -23.53 13.06 0.13
CA VAL A 267 -23.96 11.72 -0.31
C VAL A 267 -24.51 11.75 -1.74
N ASN A 268 -25.32 12.75 -2.08
CA ASN A 268 -25.89 12.86 -3.42
C ASN A 268 -24.82 13.17 -4.48
N CYS A 269 -23.87 14.08 -4.18
CA CYS A 269 -22.77 14.40 -5.07
C CYS A 269 -21.89 13.18 -5.33
N LEU A 270 -21.46 12.48 -4.28
CA LEU A 270 -20.66 11.28 -4.42
C LEU A 270 -21.42 10.18 -5.18
N ARG A 271 -22.71 9.96 -4.89
CA ARG A 271 -23.52 8.99 -5.66
C ARG A 271 -23.62 9.36 -7.13
N TYR A 272 -23.72 10.63 -7.47
CA TYR A 272 -23.80 11.07 -8.85
C TYR A 272 -22.49 10.83 -9.61
N TYR A 273 -21.35 11.22 -9.03
CA TYR A 273 -20.04 11.11 -9.69
C TYR A 273 -19.46 9.69 -9.67
N LEU A 274 -19.76 8.89 -8.64
CA LEU A 274 -19.21 7.53 -8.54
C LEU A 274 -19.95 6.51 -9.40
N ARG A 275 -21.18 6.82 -9.83
CA ARG A 275 -21.92 6.03 -10.84
C ARG A 275 -21.28 6.16 -12.21
N ARG A 276 -21.38 5.10 -13.01
CA ARG A 276 -20.98 5.19 -14.42
C ARG A 276 -21.97 6.09 -15.16
N PRO A 277 -21.52 6.98 -16.06
CA PRO A 277 -22.43 7.51 -17.06
C PRO A 277 -22.93 6.31 -17.88
N GLU A 278 -24.23 6.09 -17.93
CA GLU A 278 -24.83 5.17 -18.90
C GLU A 278 -24.53 5.74 -20.29
N THR A 279 -23.43 5.31 -20.89
CA THR A 279 -23.27 5.43 -22.34
C THR A 279 -24.12 4.32 -22.92
N ASP A 280 -25.39 4.65 -23.18
CA ASP A 280 -26.25 3.89 -24.08
C ASP A 280 -25.62 3.93 -25.49
N GLU A 281 -24.61 3.08 -25.73
CA GLU A 281 -24.00 2.89 -27.06
C GLU A 281 -24.85 1.99 -27.97
N ASP A 282 -26.14 1.78 -27.67
CA ASP A 282 -27.02 0.87 -28.42
C ASP A 282 -28.37 1.50 -28.83
N SER A 283 -28.36 2.73 -29.35
CA SER A 283 -29.51 3.24 -30.10
C SER A 283 -29.12 4.09 -31.30
N TYR A 284 -28.74 3.42 -32.39
CA TYR A 284 -28.67 4.00 -33.72
C TYR A 284 -29.35 3.10 -34.76
#